data_AF-A0A2T0PF74-F1
#
_entry.id   AF-A0A2T0PF74-F1
#
_cell.length_a   1.000
_cell.length_b   1.000
_cell.length_c   1.000
_cell.angle_alpha   90.00
_cell.angle_beta   90.00
_cell.angle_gamma   90.00
#
_symmetry.space_group_name_H-M   'P 1'
#
loop_
_entity.id
_entity.type
_entity.pdbx_description
1 polymer ?
#
loop_
_entity_poly.entity_id
_entity_poly.type
_entity_poly.pdbx_seq_one_letter_code
_entity_poly.pdbx_strand_id
1 'polypeptide(L)'
;MPKRPTRLDYCQYLLVSPMNHALTNFADHVEEMSQDAINRFLRNEKMTPRLVWDNVREQIAAHKEGCIAFDDTIINKDFSHKIELVRR
;
A
#
# COMPACT_ATOMS: atom_id res chain seq x y z
N MET A 1 2.93 -7.85 23.60
CA MET A 1 1.90 -7.26 22.70
C MET A 1 2.41 -7.40 21.28
N PRO A 2 1.58 -7.75 20.28
CA PRO A 2 2.03 -7.85 18.89
C PRO A 2 2.60 -6.50 18.43
N LYS A 3 3.66 -6.55 17.62
CA LYS A 3 4.31 -5.37 17.07
C LYS A 3 3.33 -4.61 16.19
N ARG A 4 3.29 -3.29 16.35
CA ARG A 4 2.51 -2.42 15.45
C ARG A 4 3.30 -2.26 14.15
N PRO A 5 2.69 -2.52 12.98
CA PRO A 5 3.35 -2.27 11.70
C PRO A 5 3.71 -0.80 11.52
N THR A 6 4.85 -0.56 10.89
CA THR A 6 5.25 0.75 10.38
C THR A 6 4.95 0.85 8.89
N ARG A 7 5.01 2.08 8.34
CA ARG A 7 4.93 2.28 6.88
C ARG A 7 6.06 1.56 6.16
N LEU A 8 7.27 1.53 6.72
CA LEU A 8 8.41 0.84 6.12
C LEU A 8 8.15 -0.67 6.04
N ASP A 9 7.65 -1.28 7.11
CA ASP A 9 7.30 -2.72 7.11
C ASP A 9 6.28 -3.04 6.01
N TYR A 10 5.25 -2.19 5.87
CA TYR A 10 4.22 -2.39 4.85
C TYR A 10 4.76 -2.17 3.42
N CYS A 11 5.60 -1.15 3.21
CA CYS A 11 6.26 -0.93 1.92
C CYS A 11 7.17 -2.12 1.54
N GLN A 12 7.95 -2.63 2.49
CA GLN A 12 8.80 -3.80 2.26
C GLN A 12 7.98 -5.03 1.90
N TYR A 13 6.87 -5.27 2.62
CA TYR A 13 5.93 -6.34 2.28
C TYR A 13 5.37 -6.21 0.85
N LEU A 14 4.91 -5.02 0.47
CA LEU A 14 4.39 -4.78 -0.88
C LEU A 14 5.45 -5.02 -1.98
N LEU A 15 6.72 -4.71 -1.71
CA LEU A 15 7.82 -4.94 -2.65
C LEU A 15 8.13 -6.43 -2.85
N VAL A 16 8.03 -7.24 -1.80
CA VAL A 16 8.37 -8.68 -1.84
C VAL A 16 7.18 -9.58 -2.16
N SER A 17 5.94 -9.07 -2.08
CA SER A 17 4.72 -9.83 -2.31
C SER A 17 3.89 -9.24 -3.47
N PRO A 18 4.38 -9.27 -4.72
CA PRO A 18 3.76 -8.56 -5.86
C PRO A 18 2.41 -9.14 -6.32
N MET A 19 2.08 -10.38 -5.93
CA MET A 19 0.89 -11.09 -6.41
C MET A 19 -0.19 -11.30 -5.35
N ASN A 20 0.19 -11.31 -4.07
CA ASN A 20 -0.72 -11.58 -2.96
C ASN A 20 -0.56 -10.50 -1.90
N HIS A 21 -1.57 -9.64 -1.80
CA HIS A 21 -1.62 -8.55 -0.83
C HIS A 21 -2.67 -8.80 0.27
N ALA A 22 -3.05 -10.07 0.49
CA ALA A 22 -3.99 -10.40 1.55
C ALA A 22 -3.38 -10.09 2.93
N LEU A 23 -4.20 -9.55 3.83
CA LEU A 23 -3.80 -9.26 5.22
C LEU A 23 -3.29 -10.49 5.97
N THR A 24 -3.86 -11.66 5.69
CA THR A 24 -3.41 -12.94 6.24
C THR A 24 -2.03 -13.30 5.71
N ASN A 25 -1.80 -13.12 4.41
CA ASN A 25 -0.48 -13.34 3.82
C ASN A 25 0.55 -12.40 4.48
N PHE A 26 0.23 -11.12 4.71
CA PHE A 26 1.14 -10.23 5.43
C PHE A 26 1.44 -10.71 6.86
N ALA A 27 0.43 -11.14 7.61
CA ALA A 27 0.61 -11.69 8.95
C ALA A 27 1.47 -12.97 8.95
N ASP A 28 1.29 -13.84 7.96
CA ASP A 28 2.05 -15.11 7.85
C ASP A 28 3.54 -14.89 7.54
N HIS A 29 3.90 -13.75 6.94
CA HIS A 29 5.29 -13.43 6.56
C HIS A 29 6.01 -12.52 7.56
N VAL A 30 5.34 -12.10 8.64
CA VAL A 30 5.95 -11.27 9.71
C VAL A 30 5.57 -11.83 11.07
N GLU A 31 6.46 -12.66 11.64
CA GLU A 31 6.24 -13.41 12.89
C GLU A 31 5.82 -12.52 14.10
N GLU A 32 6.22 -11.25 14.11
CA GLU A 32 5.97 -10.32 15.22
C GLU A 32 4.61 -9.61 15.14
N MET A 33 3.88 -9.71 14.02
CA MET A 33 2.67 -8.93 13.74
C MET A 33 1.42 -9.81 13.62
N SER A 34 0.34 -9.41 14.29
CA SER A 34 -0.95 -10.09 14.12
C SER A 34 -1.76 -9.46 12.98
N GLN A 35 -2.64 -10.26 12.35
CA GLN A 35 -3.58 -9.77 11.34
C GLN A 35 -4.40 -8.58 11.85
N ASP A 36 -4.81 -8.62 13.11
CA ASP A 36 -5.56 -7.54 13.75
C ASP A 36 -4.71 -6.27 13.95
N ALA A 37 -3.43 -6.39 14.32
CA ALA A 37 -2.52 -5.23 14.40
C ALA A 37 -2.34 -4.57 13.01
N ILE A 38 -2.26 -5.37 11.95
CA ILE A 38 -2.20 -4.90 10.56
C ILE A 38 -3.51 -4.23 10.15
N ASN A 39 -4.65 -4.83 10.47
CA ASN A 39 -5.97 -4.26 10.17
C ASN A 39 -6.12 -2.88 10.83
N ARG A 40 -5.76 -2.75 12.11
CA ARG A 40 -5.76 -1.46 12.83
C ARG A 40 -4.78 -0.45 12.24
N PHE A 41 -3.60 -0.89 11.79
CA PHE A 41 -2.64 -0.03 11.11
C PHE A 41 -3.26 0.54 9.82
N LEU A 42 -3.77 -0.31 8.92
CA LEU A 42 -4.36 0.12 7.65
C LEU A 42 -5.63 0.99 7.82
N ARG A 43 -6.42 0.78 8.88
CA ARG A 43 -7.57 1.64 9.20
C ARG A 43 -7.19 3.08 9.51
N ASN A 44 -6.05 3.28 10.16
CA ASN A 44 -5.63 4.58 10.67
C ASN A 44 -4.60 5.29 9.79
N GLU A 45 -3.87 4.54 8.97
CA GLU A 45 -2.79 5.07 8.16
C GLU A 45 -3.31 5.81 6.92
N LYS A 46 -2.73 6.98 6.64
CA LYS A 46 -3.09 7.80 5.46
C LYS A 46 -1.93 7.81 4.47
N MET A 47 -2.00 6.93 3.47
CA MET A 47 -1.08 6.90 2.33
C MET A 47 -1.61 7.80 1.21
N THR A 48 -1.34 9.10 1.31
CA THR A 48 -1.84 10.09 0.34
C THR A 48 -0.97 10.10 -0.93
N PRO A 49 -1.53 10.46 -2.10
CA PRO A 49 -0.74 10.66 -3.32
C PRO A 49 0.38 11.70 -3.15
N ARG A 50 0.16 12.70 -2.30
CA ARG A 50 1.17 13.72 -1.99
C ARG A 50 2.43 13.10 -1.36
N LEU A 51 2.27 12.11 -0.49
CA LEU A 51 3.39 11.39 0.10
C LEU A 51 4.23 10.70 -0.99
N VAL A 52 3.59 10.09 -1.99
CA VAL A 52 4.31 9.49 -3.12
C VAL A 52 5.09 10.56 -3.87
N TRP A 53 4.42 11.65 -4.25
CA TRP A 53 5.05 12.76 -4.98
C TRP A 53 6.28 13.33 -4.26
N ASP A 54 6.17 13.58 -2.96
CA ASP A 54 7.27 14.13 -2.15
C ASP A 54 8.50 13.21 -2.12
N ASN A 55 8.32 11.89 -2.28
CA ASN A 55 9.42 10.92 -2.31
C ASN A 55 10.01 10.66 -3.71
N VAL A 56 9.24 10.86 -4.78
CA VAL A 56 9.66 10.47 -6.14
C VAL A 56 10.04 11.65 -7.03
N ARG A 57 9.62 12.88 -6.72
CA ARG A 57 9.81 14.04 -7.60
C ARG A 57 11.26 14.29 -8.02
N GLU A 58 12.22 14.10 -7.12
CA GLU A 58 13.65 14.29 -7.41
C GLU A 58 14.25 13.15 -8.25
N GLN A 59 13.52 12.03 -8.42
CA GLN A 59 13.91 10.90 -9.26
C GLN A 59 13.43 11.08 -10.72
N ILE A 60 12.57 12.08 -10.98
CA ILE A 60 12.04 12.36 -12.31
C ILE A 60 13.08 13.18 -13.09
N ALA A 61 13.80 12.52 -13.98
CA ALA A 61 14.76 13.17 -14.86
C ALA A 61 14.05 13.91 -16.00
N ALA A 62 14.01 15.24 -15.94
CA ALA A 62 13.51 16.06 -17.03
C ALA A 62 14.47 15.99 -18.23
N HIS A 63 13.93 15.73 -19.42
CA HIS A 63 14.69 15.70 -20.66
C HIS A 63 14.00 16.57 -21.70
N LYS A 64 14.79 17.29 -22.52
CA LYS A 64 14.26 18.22 -23.54
C LYS A 64 13.36 17.50 -24.57
N GLU A 65 13.67 16.25 -24.85
CA GLU A 65 12.91 15.38 -25.78
C GLU A 65 11.94 14.44 -25.06
N GLY A 66 11.80 14.59 -23.74
CA GLY A 66 10.90 13.78 -22.93
C GLY A 66 9.43 14.13 -23.21
N CYS A 67 8.56 13.14 -23.11
CA CYS A 67 7.11 13.32 -23.15
C CYS A 67 6.47 12.77 -21.87
N ILE A 68 5.31 13.31 -21.51
CA ILE A 68 4.49 12.78 -20.42
C ILE A 68 3.48 11.84 -21.05
N ALA A 69 3.55 10.56 -20.70
CA ALA A 69 2.49 9.61 -20.99
C ALA A 69 1.37 9.79 -19.96
N PHE A 70 0.16 10.02 -20.43
CA PHE A 70 -1.03 10.12 -19.59
C PHE A 70 -2.03 9.05 -20.02
N ASP A 71 -2.55 8.32 -19.04
CA ASP A 71 -3.54 7.28 -19.20
C ASP A 71 -4.46 7.30 -17.97
N ASP A 72 -5.69 6.82 -18.14
CA ASP A 72 -6.64 6.64 -17.04
C ASP A 72 -6.91 5.16 -16.79
N THR A 73 -7.17 4.81 -15.53
CA THR A 73 -7.44 3.43 -15.15
C THR A 73 -8.60 3.37 -14.17
N ILE A 74 -9.49 2.42 -14.39
CA ILE A 74 -10.58 2.10 -13.46
C ILE A 74 -10.17 0.89 -12.64
N ILE A 75 -10.00 1.09 -11.33
CA ILE A 75 -9.82 -0.02 -10.39
C ILE A 75 -11.22 -0.50 -9.97
N ASN A 76 -11.71 -1.56 -10.60
CA ASN A 76 -12.96 -2.19 -10.20
C ASN A 76 -12.79 -2.84 -8.80
N LYS A 77 -13.66 -2.45 -7.86
CA LYS A 77 -13.71 -2.98 -6.50
C LYS A 77 -15.11 -3.45 -6.13
N ASP A 78 -15.82 -4.10 -7.04
CA ASP A 78 -17.20 -4.58 -6.83
C ASP A 78 -17.33 -5.47 -5.59
N PHE A 79 -16.29 -6.25 -5.26
CA PHE A 79 -16.26 -7.12 -4.07
C PHE A 79 -15.80 -6.42 -2.77
N SER A 80 -15.54 -5.11 -2.79
CA SER A 80 -15.08 -4.37 -1.61
C SER A 80 -16.07 -4.45 -0.45
N HIS A 81 -17.37 -4.57 -0.72
CA HIS A 81 -18.41 -4.80 0.30
C HIS A 81 -18.17 -6.07 1.13
N LYS A 82 -17.38 -7.04 0.64
CA LYS A 82 -17.00 -8.24 1.42
C LYS A 82 -15.83 -7.99 2.35
N ILE A 83 -15.04 -6.94 2.12
CA ILE A 83 -13.82 -6.62 2.86
C ILE A 83 -14.17 -5.72 4.05
N GLU A 84 -14.11 -6.27 5.26
CA GLU A 84 -14.46 -5.58 6.52
C GLU A 84 -13.74 -4.23 6.72
N LEU A 85 -12.50 -4.12 6.23
CA LEU A 85 -11.69 -2.91 6.32
C LEU A 85 -12.33 -1.70 5.62
N VAL A 86 -13.05 -1.92 4.52
CA VAL A 86 -13.57 -0.86 3.63
C VAL A 86 -15.10 -0.81 3.56
N ARG A 87 -15.80 -1.58 4.41
CA ARG A 87 -17.25 -1.45 4.59
C ARG A 87 -17.57 -0.08 5.19
N ARG A 88 -18.55 0.62 4.60
CA ARG A 88 -19.11 1.89 5.10
C ARG A 88 -20.27 1.64 6.05
#